data_AF-A0A4Y2GZC9-F1
#
_entry.id   AF-A0A4Y2GZC9-F1
#
_cell.length_a   1.000
_cell.length_b   1.000
_cell.length_c   1.000
_cell.angle_alpha   90.00
_cell.angle_beta   90.00
_cell.angle_gamma   90.00
#
_symmetry.space_group_name_H-M   'P 1'
#
loop_
_entity.id
_entity.type
_entity.pdbx_description
1 polymer ?
#
loop_
_entity_poly.entity_id
_entity_poly.type
_entity_poly.pdbx_seq_one_letter_code
_entity_poly.pdbx_strand_id
1 'polypeptide(L)'
;MSSKCTFCGALKFEAEASGLCCSNGKVSLPELPQLPEPLKSLMEGNHPKSKEFLTMIRKYNSSFQMTSFGTSLPMLDSTGFMPAFRIQGQVYHKAGSLMSLPNEEEKFLQIYFLGNEEAEAKRRCTLIPGTTKSLIESLQKMLHENNHYVQKFKMAIEDNPTEDLQ
;
A
#
# COMPACT_ATOMS: atom_id res chain seq x y z
N MET A 1 20.71 16.86 7.73
CA MET A 1 20.45 17.72 6.56
C MET A 1 20.17 19.12 7.09
N SER A 2 21.02 20.09 6.77
CA SER A 2 21.01 21.45 7.36
C SER A 2 20.92 22.56 6.33
N SER A 3 21.26 22.29 5.06
CA SER A 3 21.17 23.26 3.97
C SER A 3 19.91 23.03 3.13
N LYS A 4 19.24 24.11 2.69
CA LYS A 4 18.05 24.03 1.83
C LYS A 4 18.40 24.52 0.42
N CYS A 5 18.01 23.78 -0.60
CA CYS A 5 18.16 24.22 -1.98
C CYS A 5 17.29 25.46 -2.25
N THR A 6 17.86 26.50 -2.86
CA THR A 6 17.15 27.74 -3.23
C THR A 6 16.15 27.54 -4.38
N PHE A 7 16.37 26.56 -5.24
CA PHE A 7 15.52 26.32 -6.42
C PHE A 7 14.33 25.40 -6.10
N CYS A 8 14.58 24.22 -5.51
CA CYS A 8 13.54 23.21 -5.27
C CYS A 8 13.18 23.01 -3.79
N GLY A 9 13.83 23.72 -2.87
CA GLY A 9 13.55 23.61 -1.43
C GLY A 9 13.98 22.30 -0.77
N ALA A 10 14.62 21.37 -1.49
CA ALA A 10 15.11 20.12 -0.94
C ALA A 10 16.15 20.35 0.17
N LEU A 11 16.07 19.54 1.23
CA LEU A 11 17.08 19.51 2.30
C LEU A 11 18.30 18.73 1.83
N LYS A 12 19.48 19.27 2.09
CA LYS A 12 20.77 18.76 1.66
C LYS A 12 21.70 18.54 2.85
N PHE A 13 22.69 17.67 2.64
CA PHE A 13 23.87 17.61 3.50
C PHE A 13 24.87 18.70 3.11
N GLU A 14 25.70 19.15 4.04
CA GLU A 14 26.63 20.27 3.80
C GLU A 14 27.66 19.99 2.71
N ALA A 15 28.11 18.74 2.59
CA ALA A 15 29.07 18.30 1.56
C ALA A 15 28.40 17.85 0.24
N GLU A 16 27.08 18.00 0.11
CA GLU A 16 26.34 17.53 -1.05
C GLU A 16 26.51 18.48 -2.24
N ALA A 17 26.83 17.91 -3.42
CA ALA A 17 27.02 18.70 -4.62
C ALA A 17 25.76 19.53 -4.96
N SER A 18 25.96 20.77 -5.42
CA SER A 18 24.87 21.72 -5.69
C SER A 18 23.80 21.16 -6.65
N GLY A 19 24.22 20.31 -7.60
CA GLY A 19 23.36 19.72 -8.61
C GLY A 19 22.60 18.45 -8.22
N LEU A 20 22.79 17.87 -7.03
CA LEU A 20 22.24 16.53 -6.73
C LEU A 20 20.71 16.48 -6.64
N CYS A 21 20.05 17.58 -6.25
CA CYS A 21 18.60 17.59 -6.05
C CYS A 21 17.79 18.00 -7.30
N CYS A 22 18.19 19.07 -7.99
CA CYS A 22 17.45 19.65 -9.13
C CYS A 22 18.38 20.08 -10.28
N SER A 23 19.63 19.59 -10.28
CA SER A 23 20.66 19.99 -11.24
C SER A 23 20.84 21.51 -11.35
N ASN A 24 20.90 22.20 -10.20
CA ASN A 24 20.96 23.66 -10.10
C ASN A 24 19.78 24.38 -10.78
N GLY A 25 18.56 23.89 -10.57
CA GLY A 25 17.33 24.51 -11.07
C GLY A 25 16.93 24.10 -12.49
N LYS A 26 17.68 23.20 -13.14
CA LYS A 26 17.33 22.65 -14.46
C LYS A 26 16.15 21.68 -14.41
N VAL A 27 15.94 21.04 -13.26
CA VAL A 27 14.83 20.11 -13.03
C VAL A 27 13.83 20.76 -12.08
N SER A 28 12.60 20.95 -12.56
CA SER A 28 11.45 21.32 -11.74
C SER A 28 10.61 20.07 -11.51
N LEU A 29 10.54 19.61 -10.26
CA LEU A 29 9.67 18.51 -9.88
C LEU A 29 8.29 19.09 -9.52
N PRO A 30 7.19 18.44 -9.95
CA PRO A 30 5.87 18.83 -9.47
C PRO A 30 5.81 18.65 -7.96
N GLU A 31 5.03 19.51 -7.31
CA GLU A 31 4.77 19.38 -5.88
C GLU A 31 4.07 18.05 -5.60
N LEU A 32 4.49 17.36 -4.54
CA LEU A 32 3.87 16.11 -4.16
C LEU A 32 2.42 16.41 -3.75
N PRO A 33 1.43 15.65 -4.27
CA PRO A 33 0.06 15.81 -3.85
C PRO A 33 -0.04 15.56 -2.34
N GLN A 34 -0.90 16.33 -1.67
CA GLN A 34 -1.16 16.08 -0.26
C GLN A 34 -1.73 14.68 -0.08
N LEU A 35 -1.28 14.00 0.99
CA LEU A 35 -1.85 12.71 1.37
C LEU A 35 -3.34 12.88 1.70
N PRO A 36 -4.21 11.96 1.27
CA PRO A 36 -5.63 12.00 1.64
C PRO A 36 -5.80 11.69 3.14
N GLU A 37 -6.87 12.20 3.75
CA GLU A 37 -7.24 11.84 5.12
C GLU A 37 -7.91 10.46 5.14
N PRO A 38 -7.67 9.62 6.18
CA PRO A 38 -6.97 9.93 7.44
C PRO A 38 -5.44 9.73 7.38
N LEU A 39 -4.87 9.29 6.25
CA LEU A 39 -3.46 8.90 6.17
C LEU A 39 -2.52 10.05 6.50
N LYS A 40 -2.82 11.27 6.06
CA LYS A 40 -2.04 12.47 6.40
C LYS A 40 -1.94 12.66 7.92
N SER A 41 -3.08 12.77 8.60
CA SER A 41 -3.10 12.98 10.05
C SER A 41 -2.47 11.82 10.84
N LEU A 42 -2.57 10.57 10.34
CA LEU A 42 -1.91 9.40 10.93
C LEU A 42 -0.39 9.45 10.82
N MET A 43 0.14 9.92 9.69
CA MET A 43 1.58 10.02 9.42
C MET A 43 2.22 11.21 10.14
N GLU A 44 1.50 12.32 10.27
CA GLU A 44 1.96 13.54 10.94
C GLU A 44 1.84 13.49 12.46
N GLY A 45 1.14 12.48 13.02
CA GLY A 45 0.93 12.36 14.46
C GLY A 45 -0.28 13.15 14.99
N ASN A 46 -1.06 13.76 14.10
CA ASN A 46 -2.22 14.60 14.43
C ASN A 46 -3.50 13.81 14.72
N HIS A 47 -3.52 12.51 14.42
CA HIS A 47 -4.66 11.62 14.70
C HIS A 47 -4.51 10.88 16.05
N PRO A 48 -5.57 10.65 16.84
CA PRO A 48 -5.48 9.92 18.12
C PRO A 48 -4.88 8.51 18.02
N LYS A 49 -5.08 7.84 16.88
CA LYS A 49 -4.52 6.50 16.59
C LYS A 49 -3.17 6.51 15.90
N SER A 50 -2.52 7.67 15.72
CA SER A 50 -1.24 7.76 14.98
C SER A 50 -0.16 6.87 15.60
N LYS A 51 -0.03 6.88 16.92
CA LYS A 51 0.97 6.07 17.62
C LYS A 51 0.76 4.58 17.38
N GLU A 52 -0.48 4.11 17.45
CA GLU A 52 -0.85 2.72 17.16
C GLU A 52 -0.57 2.38 15.70
N PHE A 53 -1.04 3.22 14.78
CA PHE A 53 -0.85 3.06 13.34
C PHE A 53 0.62 2.94 12.98
N LEU A 54 1.47 3.87 13.42
CA LEU A 54 2.90 3.85 13.15
C LEU A 54 3.60 2.64 13.77
N THR A 55 3.21 2.26 15.00
CA THR A 55 3.75 1.05 15.67
C THR A 55 3.38 -0.23 14.90
N MET A 56 2.18 -0.28 14.33
CA MET A 56 1.63 -1.44 13.62
C MET A 56 1.58 -1.25 12.10
N ILE A 57 2.35 -0.32 11.54
CA ILE A 57 2.19 0.13 10.14
C ILE A 57 2.34 -1.01 9.13
N ARG A 58 3.20 -1.99 9.45
CA ARG A 58 3.35 -3.20 8.64
C ARG A 58 2.07 -4.01 8.56
N LYS A 59 1.33 -4.16 9.66
CA LYS A 59 0.03 -4.85 9.65
C LYS A 59 -0.98 -4.11 8.80
N TYR A 60 -1.10 -2.79 8.98
CA TYR A 60 -2.00 -1.97 8.18
C TYR A 60 -1.67 -2.05 6.69
N ASN A 61 -0.39 -1.92 6.30
CA ASN A 61 0.04 -2.08 4.91
C ASN A 61 -0.27 -3.48 4.39
N SER A 62 -0.02 -4.53 5.17
CA SER A 62 -0.38 -5.92 4.81
C SER A 62 -1.88 -6.16 4.72
N SER A 63 -2.72 -5.39 5.40
CA SER A 63 -4.19 -5.48 5.26
C SER A 63 -4.68 -4.89 3.93
N PHE A 64 -3.91 -4.00 3.30
CA PHE A 64 -4.27 -3.30 2.06
C PHE A 64 -3.38 -3.65 0.86
N GLN A 65 -2.59 -4.72 0.95
CA GLN A 65 -1.82 -5.21 -0.18
C GLN A 65 -2.73 -5.76 -1.29
N MET A 66 -2.47 -5.34 -2.53
CA MET A 66 -3.19 -5.82 -3.72
C MET A 66 -2.49 -7.00 -4.39
N THR A 67 -1.17 -7.07 -4.30
CA THR A 67 -0.37 -8.11 -4.96
C THR A 67 0.32 -8.98 -3.93
N SER A 68 0.44 -10.26 -4.23
CA SER A 68 1.39 -11.11 -3.52
C SER A 68 2.78 -10.99 -4.13
N PHE A 69 3.78 -11.34 -3.34
CA PHE A 69 5.16 -11.40 -3.76
C PHE A 69 5.55 -12.87 -3.95
N GLY A 70 5.92 -13.25 -5.18
CA GLY A 70 6.30 -14.63 -5.52
C GLY A 70 7.80 -14.76 -5.80
N THR A 71 8.38 -15.89 -5.40
CA THR A 71 9.74 -16.31 -5.79
C THR A 71 9.73 -17.79 -6.15
N SER A 72 10.62 -18.20 -7.05
CA SER A 72 10.81 -19.60 -7.44
C SER A 72 11.61 -20.42 -6.41
N LEU A 73 12.24 -19.75 -5.44
CA LEU A 73 13.00 -20.41 -4.39
C LEU A 73 12.09 -20.75 -3.19
N PRO A 74 12.24 -21.95 -2.59
CA PRO A 74 11.55 -22.25 -1.35
C PRO A 74 11.97 -21.23 -0.28
N MET A 75 10.99 -20.71 0.46
CA MET A 75 11.27 -19.94 1.66
C MET A 75 12.14 -20.81 2.58
N LEU A 76 13.26 -20.28 3.08
CA LEU A 76 14.02 -21.01 4.09
C LEU A 76 13.10 -21.23 5.30
N ASP A 77 12.97 -22.49 5.73
CA ASP A 77 12.38 -22.85 7.02
C ASP A 77 13.30 -22.34 8.13
N SER A 78 13.27 -21.04 8.39
CA SER A 78 13.89 -20.47 9.57
C SER A 78 12.87 -20.48 10.70
N THR A 79 13.13 -21.27 11.72
CA THR A 79 12.38 -21.32 12.99
C THR A 79 12.54 -20.04 13.85
N GLY A 80 12.81 -18.89 13.21
CA GLY A 80 13.09 -17.61 13.84
C GLY A 80 12.73 -16.42 12.95
N PHE A 81 12.67 -15.22 13.54
CA PHE A 81 12.36 -13.98 12.81
C PHE A 81 13.51 -13.62 11.86
N MET A 82 13.31 -13.79 10.55
CA MET A 82 14.26 -13.44 9.51
C MET A 82 13.73 -12.22 8.73
N PRO A 83 14.19 -10.98 9.03
CA PRO A 83 13.71 -9.78 8.34
C PRO A 83 14.24 -9.66 6.90
N ALA A 84 15.17 -10.51 6.50
CA ALA A 84 15.80 -10.50 5.19
C ALA A 84 15.77 -11.90 4.57
N PHE A 85 15.28 -11.99 3.34
CA PHE A 85 15.38 -13.20 2.53
C PHE A 85 16.11 -12.86 1.23
N ARG A 86 16.96 -13.77 0.76
CA ARG A 86 17.74 -13.57 -0.45
C ARG A 86 17.03 -14.25 -1.62
N ILE A 87 16.72 -13.47 -2.64
CA ILE A 87 16.15 -13.96 -3.90
C ILE A 87 17.26 -13.94 -4.95
N GLN A 88 17.35 -15.01 -5.74
CA GLN A 88 18.18 -15.03 -6.94
C GLN A 88 17.27 -14.98 -8.16
N GLY A 89 17.47 -13.99 -9.03
CA GLY A 89 16.67 -13.79 -10.24
C GLY A 89 15.73 -12.59 -10.16
N GLN A 90 14.74 -12.58 -11.04
CA GLN A 90 13.79 -11.47 -11.18
C GLN A 90 12.60 -11.63 -10.22
N VAL A 91 12.20 -10.51 -9.63
CA VAL A 91 11.03 -10.40 -8.76
C VAL A 91 9.81 -10.03 -9.61
N TYR A 92 8.69 -10.72 -9.36
CA TYR A 92 7.41 -10.42 -9.98
C TYR A 92 6.36 -10.13 -8.91
N HIS A 93 5.59 -9.06 -9.11
CA HIS A 93 4.36 -8.81 -8.37
C HIS A 93 3.24 -9.60 -9.04
N LYS A 94 2.61 -10.52 -8.31
CA LYS A 94 1.49 -11.30 -8.84
C LYS A 94 0.19 -10.70 -8.33
N ALA A 95 -0.52 -10.00 -9.21
CA ALA A 95 -1.95 -9.81 -9.05
C ALA A 95 -2.60 -11.16 -9.42
N GLY A 96 -3.23 -11.82 -8.45
CA GLY A 96 -3.99 -13.05 -8.72
C GLY A 96 -5.23 -12.77 -9.57
N SER A 97 -6.11 -13.78 -9.72
CA SER A 97 -7.44 -13.53 -10.30
C SER A 97 -8.18 -12.47 -9.48
N LEU A 98 -8.98 -11.64 -10.17
CA LEU A 98 -9.84 -10.64 -9.53
C LEU A 98 -10.98 -11.28 -8.75
N MET A 99 -11.34 -12.52 -9.09
CA MET A 99 -12.38 -13.31 -8.43
C MET A 99 -11.75 -14.45 -7.60
N SER A 100 -12.41 -14.80 -6.51
CA SER A 100 -12.07 -16.00 -5.74
C SER A 100 -12.48 -17.26 -6.51
N LEU A 101 -11.69 -18.32 -6.38
CA LEU A 101 -12.07 -19.64 -6.88
C LEU A 101 -13.21 -20.22 -6.03
N PRO A 102 -14.02 -21.16 -6.56
CA PRO A 102 -15.03 -21.84 -5.76
C PRO A 102 -14.41 -22.48 -4.52
N ASN A 103 -14.98 -22.19 -3.34
CA ASN A 103 -14.53 -22.62 -2.01
C ASN A 103 -13.20 -22.00 -1.51
N GLU A 104 -12.65 -21.01 -2.22
CA GLU A 104 -11.58 -20.18 -1.68
C GLU A 104 -12.12 -18.86 -1.17
N GLU A 105 -11.61 -18.41 -0.03
CA GLU A 105 -11.94 -17.09 0.48
C GLU A 105 -11.04 -16.01 -0.14
N GLU A 106 -11.58 -14.80 -0.27
CA GLU A 106 -10.96 -13.67 -0.95
C GLU A 106 -9.69 -13.20 -0.25
N LYS A 107 -8.65 -12.92 -1.05
CA LYS A 107 -7.34 -12.45 -0.57
C LYS A 107 -6.82 -11.33 -1.46
N PHE A 108 -5.95 -10.49 -0.90
CA PHE A 108 -5.26 -9.42 -1.62
C PHE A 108 -6.25 -8.49 -2.35
N LEU A 109 -6.10 -8.36 -3.68
CA LEU A 109 -6.92 -7.53 -4.56
C LEU A 109 -8.41 -7.92 -4.54
N GLN A 110 -8.74 -9.22 -4.39
CA GLN A 110 -10.13 -9.72 -4.38
C GLN A 110 -10.97 -9.10 -3.25
N ILE A 111 -10.32 -8.73 -2.13
CA ILE A 111 -11.00 -8.14 -0.98
C ILE A 111 -11.61 -6.77 -1.32
N TYR A 112 -11.11 -6.06 -2.33
CA TYR A 112 -11.66 -4.75 -2.72
C TYR A 112 -12.98 -4.84 -3.51
N PHE A 113 -13.40 -6.05 -3.88
CA PHE A 113 -14.51 -6.29 -4.79
C PHE A 113 -15.57 -7.26 -4.23
N LEU A 114 -15.59 -7.44 -2.90
CA LEU A 114 -16.62 -8.23 -2.22
C LEU A 114 -18.03 -7.61 -2.34
N GLY A 115 -18.14 -6.37 -2.82
CA GLY A 115 -19.42 -5.65 -2.99
C GLY A 115 -20.03 -5.13 -1.68
N ASN A 116 -19.38 -5.37 -0.53
CA ASN A 116 -19.83 -4.90 0.77
C ASN A 116 -18.63 -4.46 1.62
N GLU A 117 -18.52 -3.16 1.88
CA GLU A 117 -17.41 -2.57 2.64
C GLU A 117 -17.22 -3.17 4.03
N GLU A 118 -18.30 -3.57 4.72
CA GLU A 118 -18.20 -4.24 6.02
C GLU A 118 -17.60 -5.65 5.88
N ALA A 119 -17.97 -6.38 4.83
CA ALA A 119 -17.39 -7.68 4.52
C ALA A 119 -15.89 -7.54 4.18
N GLU A 120 -15.50 -6.52 3.42
CA GLU A 120 -14.09 -6.22 3.13
C GLU A 120 -13.31 -5.97 4.41
N ALA A 121 -13.80 -5.07 5.27
CA ALA A 121 -13.13 -4.70 6.51
C ALA A 121 -13.01 -5.89 7.47
N LYS A 122 -14.09 -6.69 7.60
CA LYS A 122 -14.09 -7.93 8.38
C LYS A 122 -13.06 -8.91 7.83
N ARG A 123 -13.01 -9.11 6.52
CA ARG A 123 -12.05 -10.00 5.86
C ARG A 123 -10.60 -9.59 6.13
N ARG A 124 -10.30 -8.29 6.03
CA ARG A 124 -8.96 -7.74 6.36
C ARG A 124 -8.57 -8.00 7.81
N CYS A 125 -9.51 -7.81 8.75
CA CYS A 125 -9.27 -8.04 10.18
C CYS A 125 -9.08 -9.54 10.51
N THR A 126 -9.76 -10.44 9.77
CA THR A 126 -9.57 -11.89 9.91
C THR A 126 -8.21 -12.32 9.39
N LEU A 127 -7.78 -11.82 8.22
CA LEU A 127 -6.50 -12.17 7.62
C LEU A 127 -5.30 -11.61 8.39
N ILE A 128 -5.42 -10.38 8.90
CA ILE A 128 -4.36 -9.69 9.63
C ILE A 128 -4.88 -9.31 11.03
N PRO A 129 -4.80 -10.23 12.01
CA PRO A 129 -5.34 -9.98 13.34
C PRO A 129 -4.53 -8.93 14.12
N GLY A 130 -5.23 -8.25 15.03
CA GLY A 130 -4.65 -7.22 15.91
C GLY A 130 -4.47 -5.87 15.24
N THR A 131 -5.23 -5.59 14.17
CA THR A 131 -5.49 -4.23 13.65
C THR A 131 -6.79 -3.70 14.22
N THR A 132 -6.92 -2.37 14.31
CA THR A 132 -8.17 -1.76 14.78
C THR A 132 -9.19 -1.63 13.64
N LYS A 133 -10.35 -2.30 13.77
CA LYS A 133 -11.41 -2.33 12.74
C LYS A 133 -11.81 -0.94 12.24
N SER A 134 -12.04 0.01 13.14
CA SER A 134 -12.46 1.37 12.74
C SER A 134 -11.41 2.10 11.89
N LEU A 135 -10.13 1.78 12.09
CA LEU A 135 -9.04 2.38 11.31
C LEU A 135 -8.92 1.70 9.95
N ILE A 136 -9.13 0.38 9.88
CA ILE A 136 -9.27 -0.36 8.62
C ILE A 136 -10.42 0.23 7.80
N GLU A 137 -11.59 0.43 8.38
CA GLU A 137 -12.75 1.01 7.68
C GLU A 137 -12.43 2.42 7.14
N SER A 138 -11.79 3.26 7.96
CA SER A 138 -11.42 4.62 7.54
C SER A 138 -10.40 4.64 6.40
N LEU A 139 -9.36 3.79 6.48
CA LEU A 139 -8.35 3.66 5.42
C LEU A 139 -8.92 3.01 4.15
N GLN A 140 -9.85 2.06 4.30
CA GLN A 140 -10.55 1.43 3.17
C GLN A 140 -11.39 2.45 2.41
N LYS A 141 -12.20 3.23 3.13
CA LYS A 141 -12.99 4.32 2.53
C LYS A 141 -12.12 5.31 1.77
N MET A 142 -11.02 5.75 2.39
CA MET A 142 -10.04 6.61 1.74
C MET A 142 -9.49 5.99 0.44
N LEU A 143 -9.19 4.69 0.43
CA LEU A 143 -8.71 4.01 -0.79
C LEU A 143 -9.79 3.91 -1.87
N HIS A 144 -11.04 3.62 -1.52
CA HIS A 144 -12.15 3.59 -2.49
C HIS A 144 -12.37 4.98 -3.14
N GLU A 145 -12.22 6.05 -2.37
CA GLU A 145 -12.42 7.43 -2.84
C GLU A 145 -11.23 7.98 -3.65
N ASN A 146 -9.99 7.59 -3.30
CA ASN A 146 -8.79 8.25 -3.84
C ASN A 146 -7.89 7.35 -4.71
N ASN A 147 -8.04 6.03 -4.65
CA ASN A 147 -7.19 5.10 -5.41
C ASN A 147 -7.80 4.78 -6.78
N HIS A 148 -7.24 5.38 -7.83
CA HIS A 148 -7.67 5.20 -9.22
C HIS A 148 -7.67 3.74 -9.68
N TYR A 149 -6.77 2.89 -9.17
CA TYR A 149 -6.77 1.47 -9.53
C TYR A 149 -7.97 0.75 -8.97
N VAL A 150 -8.32 1.01 -7.69
CA VAL A 150 -9.51 0.42 -7.06
C VAL A 150 -10.76 0.79 -7.85
N GLN A 151 -10.89 2.07 -8.23
CA GLN A 151 -12.01 2.56 -9.02
C GLN A 151 -12.07 1.89 -10.40
N LYS A 152 -10.94 1.81 -11.11
CA LYS A 152 -10.88 1.15 -12.41
C LYS A 152 -11.22 -0.34 -12.37
N PHE A 153 -10.72 -1.07 -11.39
CA PHE A 153 -11.02 -2.49 -11.26
C PHE A 153 -12.48 -2.72 -10.86
N LYS A 154 -13.05 -1.88 -10.00
CA LYS A 154 -14.49 -1.93 -9.68
C LYS A 154 -15.35 -1.75 -10.93
N MET A 155 -15.09 -0.70 -11.70
CA MET A 155 -15.81 -0.46 -12.97
C MET A 155 -15.66 -1.64 -13.93
N ALA A 156 -14.44 -2.19 -14.09
CA ALA A 156 -14.21 -3.32 -15.00
C ALA A 156 -14.99 -4.59 -14.61
N ILE A 157 -15.16 -4.85 -13.32
CA ILE A 157 -15.93 -6.00 -12.80
C ILE A 157 -17.43 -5.76 -12.97
N GLU A 158 -17.91 -4.54 -12.70
CA GLU A 158 -19.31 -4.15 -12.89
C GLU A 158 -19.74 -4.22 -14.37
N ASP A 159 -18.85 -3.81 -15.28
CA ASP A 159 -19.10 -3.79 -16.72
C ASP A 159 -18.98 -5.18 -17.40
N ASN A 160 -18.27 -6.14 -16.78
CA ASN A 160 -18.10 -7.51 -17.31
C ASN A 160 -18.40 -8.58 -16.25
N PRO A 161 -19.67 -8.80 -15.89
CA PRO A 161 -19.98 -9.61 -14.73
C PRO A 161 -19.56 -11.09 -14.78
N THR A 162 -19.24 -11.72 -15.92
CA THR A 162 -19.04 -13.20 -15.87
C THR A 162 -18.31 -13.95 -16.99
N GLU A 163 -17.80 -13.36 -18.09
CA GLU A 163 -17.28 -14.21 -19.20
C GLU A 163 -15.75 -14.26 -19.39
N ASP A 164 -14.99 -13.23 -18.97
CA ASP A 164 -13.55 -13.13 -19.30
C ASP A 164 -12.57 -13.01 -18.10
N LEU A 165 -13.06 -13.22 -16.86
CA LEU A 165 -12.28 -12.93 -15.63
C LEU A 165 -11.81 -14.17 -14.85
N GLN A 166 -11.95 -15.38 -15.42
CA GLN A 166 -11.43 -16.64 -14.86
C GLN A 166 -10.04 -17.00 -15.38
#